data_AF-A0A9D6Z5J1-F1
#
_entry.id   AF-A0A9D6Z5J1-F1
#
_cell.length_a   1.000
_cell.length_b   1.000
_cell.length_c   1.000
_cell.angle_alpha   90.00
_cell.angle_beta   90.00
_cell.angle_gamma   90.00
#
_symmetry.space_group_name_H-M   'P 1'
#
loop_
_entity.id
_entity.type
_entity.pdbx_description
1 polymer ?
#
loop_
_entity_poly.entity_id
_entity_poly.type
_entity_poly.pdbx_seq_one_letter_code
_entity_poly.pdbx_strand_id
1 'polypeptide(L)' 'MEKIKEFLAQAAQFFREVKVELQKVTFPTRQETVGSTVVVLVLTIIMGVYLGLSDWVLARIVQILLQVG' A
#
# COMPACT_ATOMS: atom_id res chain seq x y z
N MET A 1 -19.50 35.80 21.56
CA MET A 1 -19.15 36.31 20.21
C MET A 1 -17.63 36.36 20.00
N GLU A 2 -16.84 36.80 20.98
CA GLU A 2 -15.36 36.82 20.88
C GLU A 2 -14.72 35.43 20.78
N LYS A 3 -15.14 34.46 21.61
CA LYS A 3 -14.63 33.07 21.53
C LYS A 3 -14.81 32.42 20.17
N ILE A 4 -15.88 32.77 19.45
CA ILE A 4 -16.13 32.25 18.09
C ILE A 4 -15.15 32.88 17.10
N LYS A 5 -14.87 34.19 17.23
CA LYS A 5 -13.86 34.86 16.40
C LYS A 5 -12.46 34.30 16.63
N GLU A 6 -12.10 34.00 17.87
CA GLU A 6 -10.82 33.36 18.21
C GLU A 6 -10.71 31.94 17.65
N PHE A 7 -11.77 31.13 17.79
CA PHE A 7 -11.81 29.77 17.24
C PHE A 7 -11.70 29.77 15.71
N LEU A 8 -12.39 30.70 15.03
CA LEU A 8 -12.29 30.86 13.58
C LEU A 8 -10.89 31.32 13.14
N ALA A 9 -10.23 32.19 13.91
CA ALA A 9 -8.87 32.62 13.64
C ALA A 9 -7.85 31.47 13.81
N GLN A 10 -8.01 30.65 14.85
CA GLN A 10 -7.18 29.44 15.06
C GLN A 10 -7.38 28.41 13.94
N ALA A 11 -8.63 28.16 13.52
CA ALA A 11 -8.91 27.25 12.43
C ALA A 11 -8.30 27.73 11.10
N ALA A 12 -8.43 29.02 10.78
CA ALA A 12 -7.83 29.60 9.57
C ALA A 12 -6.29 29.50 9.58
N GLN A 13 -5.68 29.70 10.75
CA GLN A 13 -4.24 29.51 10.95
C GLN A 13 -3.83 28.04 10.76
N PHE A 14 -4.59 27.09 11.32
CA PHE A 14 -4.39 25.64 11.12
C PHE A 14 -4.45 25.24 9.65
N PHE A 15 -5.45 25.70 8.89
CA PHE A 15 -5.54 25.40 7.46
C PHE A 15 -4.37 25.99 6.66
N ARG A 16 -3.87 27.17 7.07
CA ARG A 16 -2.69 27.79 6.46
C ARG A 16 -1.44 26.96 6.73
N GLU A 17 -1.26 26.46 7.94
CA GLU A 17 -0.12 25.61 8.34
C GLU A 17 -0.17 24.25 7.61
N VAL A 18 -1.33 23.60 7.57
CA VAL A 18 -1.54 22.35 6.82
C VAL A 18 -1.23 22.53 5.34
N LYS A 19 -1.64 23.65 4.73
CA LYS A 19 -1.32 23.94 3.33
C LYS A 19 0.19 24.06 3.09
N VAL A 20 0.92 24.65 4.04
CA VAL A 20 2.40 24.79 3.96
C VAL A 20 3.08 23.44 4.14
N GLU A 21 2.60 22.56 5.02
CA GLU A 21 3.13 21.20 5.17
C GLU A 21 2.81 20.30 3.98
N LEU A 22 1.60 20.40 3.43
CA LEU A 22 1.23 19.67 2.21
C LEU A 22 2.07 20.09 1.01
N GLN A 23 2.56 21.34 0.96
CA GLN A 23 3.52 21.77 -0.07
C GLN A 23 4.91 21.17 0.11
N LYS A 24 5.27 20.69 1.30
CA LYS A 24 6.50 19.93 1.55
C LYS A 24 6.37 18.45 1.19
N VAL A 25 5.15 17.97 0.93
CA VAL A 25 4.93 16.63 0.38
C VAL A 25 5.43 16.63 -1.05
N THR A 26 6.66 16.18 -1.23
CA THR A 26 7.22 15.89 -2.54
C THR A 26 6.49 14.68 -3.09
N PHE A 27 5.51 14.92 -3.97
CA PHE A 27 4.91 13.84 -4.73
C PHE A 27 6.01 13.13 -5.54
N PRO A 28 6.09 11.80 -5.46
CA PRO A 28 7.08 11.04 -6.21
C PRO A 28 6.92 11.34 -7.70
N THR A 29 8.05 11.48 -8.38
CA THR A 29 8.01 11.67 -9.83
C THR A 29 7.47 10.41 -10.49
N ARG A 30 6.78 10.55 -11.64
CA ARG A 30 6.19 9.40 -12.36
C ARG A 30 7.20 8.27 -12.60
N GLN A 31 8.49 8.60 -12.74
CA GLN A 31 9.56 7.64 -12.95
C GLN A 31 9.85 6.79 -11.69
N GLU A 32 9.87 7.41 -10.51
CA GLU A 32 10.08 6.70 -9.23
C GLU A 32 8.89 5.81 -8.87
N THR A 33 7.66 6.28 -9.14
CA THR A 33 6.45 5.48 -8.94
C THR A 33 6.46 4.25 -9.84
N VAL A 34 6.77 4.41 -11.13
CA VAL A 34 6.84 3.29 -12.08
C VAL A 34 7.95 2.32 -11.69
N GLY A 35 9.14 2.81 -11.32
CA GLY A 35 10.26 1.97 -10.88
C GLY A 35 9.88 1.10 -9.67
N SER A 36 9.25 1.70 -8.67
CA SER A 36 8.81 0.99 -7.46
C SER A 36 7.71 -0.04 -7.76
N THR A 37 6.74 0.31 -8.63
CA THR A 37 5.68 -0.61 -9.05
C THR A 37 6.21 -1.80 -9.84
N VAL A 38 7.20 -1.62 -10.71
CA VAL A 38 7.82 -2.71 -11.48
C VAL A 38 8.49 -3.73 -10.55
N VAL A 39 9.22 -3.27 -9.54
CA VAL A 39 9.86 -4.16 -8.55
C VAL A 39 8.81 -4.99 -7.81
N VAL A 40 7.73 -4.36 -7.35
CA VAL A 40 6.63 -5.05 -6.67
C VAL A 40 5.98 -6.08 -7.59
N LEU A 41 5.73 -5.74 -8.85
CA LEU A 41 5.15 -6.66 -9.84
C LEU A 41 6.00 -7.92 -10.03
N VAL A 42 7.32 -7.74 -10.18
CA VAL A 42 8.25 -8.87 -10.30
C VAL A 42 8.22 -9.75 -9.05
N LEU A 43 8.28 -9.14 -7.86
CA LEU A 43 8.22 -9.87 -6.59
C LEU A 43 6.92 -10.67 -6.45
N THR A 44 5.78 -10.06 -6.77
CA THR A 44 4.47 -10.72 -6.68
C THR A 44 4.35 -11.88 -7.66
N ILE A 45 4.88 -11.75 -8.89
CA ILE A 45 4.91 -12.86 -9.86
C ILE A 45 5.72 -14.03 -9.29
N ILE A 46 6.91 -13.76 -8.73
CA ILE A 46 7.76 -14.81 -8.14
C ILE A 46 7.03 -15.50 -6.98
N MET A 47 6.42 -14.74 -6.06
CA MET A 47 5.64 -15.31 -4.96
C MET A 47 4.44 -16.12 -5.47
N GLY A 48 3.74 -15.64 -6.50
CA GLY A 48 2.60 -16.33 -7.09
C GLY A 48 3.00 -17.68 -7.70
N VAL A 49 4.14 -17.74 -8.40
CA VAL A 49 4.68 -19.00 -8.94
C VAL A 49 5.08 -19.95 -7.82
N TYR A 50 5.77 -19.46 -6.78
CA TYR A 50 6.18 -20.28 -5.65
C TYR A 50 4.99 -20.89 -4.90
N LEU A 51 3.98 -20.07 -4.58
CA LEU A 51 2.77 -20.54 -3.92
C LEU A 51 2.00 -21.51 -4.81
N GLY A 52 1.79 -21.18 -6.08
CA GLY A 52 1.08 -22.06 -7.02
C GLY A 52 1.74 -23.43 -7.19
N LEU A 53 3.08 -23.47 -7.24
CA LEU A 53 3.82 -24.75 -7.24
C LEU A 53 3.64 -25.49 -5.93
N SER A 54 3.72 -24.80 -4.80
CA SER A 54 3.54 -25.40 -3.47
C SER A 54 2.12 -25.98 -3.31
N ASP A 55 1.10 -25.24 -3.72
CA ASP A 55 -0.30 -25.69 -3.71
C ASP A 55 -0.51 -26.92 -4.60
N TRP A 56 0.12 -26.95 -5.78
CA TRP A 56 0.05 -28.11 -6.68
C TRP A 56 0.69 -29.36 -6.08
N VAL A 57 1.86 -29.21 -5.44
CA VAL A 57 2.55 -30.30 -4.75
C VAL A 57 1.72 -30.82 -3.57
N LEU A 58 1.20 -29.92 -2.74
CA LEU A 58 0.36 -30.29 -1.60
C LEU A 58 -0.93 -30.98 -2.06
N ALA A 59 -1.59 -30.47 -3.10
CA ALA A 59 -2.78 -31.10 -3.67
C ALA A 59 -2.50 -32.53 -4.14
N ARG A 60 -1.34 -32.76 -4.78
CA ARG A 60 -0.92 -34.10 -5.22
C ARG A 60 -0.70 -35.05 -4.04
N ILE A 61 -0.05 -34.57 -2.97
CA ILE A 61 0.19 -35.35 -1.75
C ILE A 61 -1.14 -35.73 -1.08
N VAL A 62 -2.06 -34.76 -0.93
CA VAL A 62 -3.38 -34.99 -0.34
C VAL A 62 -4.19 -35.99 -1.16
N GLN A 63 -4.17 -35.90 -2.49
CA GLN A 63 -4.84 -36.88 -3.36
C GLN A 63 -4.31 -38.30 -3.17
N ILE A 64 -2.99 -38.46 -3.04
CA ILE A 64 -2.38 -39.78 -2.79
C ILE A 64 -2.81 -40.31 -1.42
N LEU A 65 -2.79 -39.48 -0.38
CA LEU A 65 -3.24 -39.88 0.96
C LEU A 65 -4.70 -40.30 0.98
N LEU A 66 -5.58 -39.56 0.29
CA LEU A 66 -7.01 -39.89 0.20
C LEU A 66 -7.31 -41.14 -0.64
N GLN A 67 -6.45 -41.52 -1.59
CA GLN A 67 -6.60 -42.77 -2.35
C GLN A 67 -6.04 -44.00 -1.62
N VAL A 68 -5.10 -43.80 -0.70
CA VAL A 68 -4.44 -44.87 0.06
C VAL A 68 -5.19 -45.19 1.38
N GLY A 69 -5.92 -44.22 1.92
CA GLY A 69 -6.76 -44.37 3.13
C GLY A 69 -8.13 -44.99 2.89
#